data_AF-A0A3D0SRJ5-F1
#
_entry.id   AF-A0A3D0SRJ5-F1
#
_cell.length_a   1.000
_cell.length_b   1.000
_cell.length_c   1.000
_cell.angle_alpha   90.00
_cell.angle_beta   90.00
_cell.angle_gamma   90.00
#
_symmetry.space_group_name_H-M   'P 1'
#
loop_
_entity.id
_entity.type
_entity.pdbx_description
1 polymer ?
#
loop_
_entity_poly.entity_id
_entity_poly.type
_entity_poly.pdbx_seq_one_letter_code
_entity_poly.pdbx_strand_id
1 'polypeptide(L)'
;MNSLTRFVALAGLLLAPSHPLAEAIDQPVAPFQALYDLYGMGLPLGEALMVLDYPEPNRYTMHFDVRPNPLVALLASHRVQEKARGEIRNGKVQPTQYVQQADTGGKTRNVLLRFDQPAQRVEAHN
;
A
#
# COMPACT_ATOMS: atom_id res chain seq x y z
N MET A 1 -33.46 -18.62 -70.71
CA MET A 1 -32.11 -18.27 -70.21
C MET A 1 -32.27 -17.42 -68.97
N ASN A 2 -31.67 -17.90 -67.89
CA ASN A 2 -31.83 -17.44 -66.51
C ASN A 2 -31.21 -16.06 -66.25
N SER A 3 -31.70 -15.33 -65.26
CA SER A 3 -30.85 -14.86 -64.16
C SER A 3 -31.68 -14.34 -62.98
N LEU A 4 -31.68 -15.13 -61.89
CA LEU A 4 -32.06 -14.74 -60.55
C LEU A 4 -31.00 -13.81 -59.97
N THR A 5 -31.39 -12.69 -59.36
CA THR A 5 -30.56 -11.98 -58.39
C THR A 5 -31.19 -12.08 -57.01
N ARG A 6 -30.54 -12.87 -56.15
CA ARG A 6 -30.91 -13.09 -54.74
C ARG A 6 -30.40 -11.91 -53.92
N PHE A 7 -31.29 -11.23 -53.20
CA PHE A 7 -30.90 -10.31 -52.13
C PHE A 7 -30.38 -11.13 -50.95
N VAL A 8 -29.09 -11.00 -50.63
CA VAL A 8 -28.51 -11.53 -49.40
C VAL A 8 -28.60 -10.42 -48.34
N ALA A 9 -29.56 -10.56 -47.41
CA ALA A 9 -29.61 -9.73 -46.22
C ALA A 9 -28.64 -10.33 -45.18
N LEU A 10 -27.54 -9.63 -44.94
CA LEU A 10 -26.56 -10.00 -43.91
C LEU A 10 -27.06 -9.48 -42.56
N ALA A 11 -27.71 -10.34 -41.77
CA ALA A 11 -28.10 -10.04 -40.40
C ALA A 11 -26.85 -10.06 -39.50
N GLY A 12 -26.31 -8.89 -39.19
CA GLY A 12 -25.23 -8.72 -38.21
C GLY A 12 -25.76 -8.86 -36.79
N LEU A 13 -25.61 -10.04 -36.20
CA LEU A 13 -25.89 -10.30 -34.79
C LEU A 13 -24.65 -9.94 -33.96
N LEU A 14 -24.60 -8.70 -33.47
CA LEU A 14 -23.62 -8.23 -32.48
C LEU A 14 -23.88 -8.92 -31.14
N LEU A 15 -23.32 -10.13 -30.94
CA LEU A 15 -23.11 -10.65 -29.59
C LEU A 15 -22.00 -9.82 -28.93
N ALA A 16 -22.40 -8.77 -28.22
CA ALA A 16 -21.52 -8.13 -27.26
C ALA A 16 -21.37 -9.07 -26.05
N PRO A 17 -20.18 -9.56 -25.72
CA PRO A 17 -19.98 -10.34 -24.52
C PRO A 17 -20.18 -9.42 -23.30
N SER A 18 -21.21 -9.69 -22.51
CA SER A 18 -21.44 -9.08 -21.19
C SER A 18 -20.28 -9.44 -20.27
N HIS A 19 -19.22 -8.63 -20.29
CA HIS A 19 -18.17 -8.72 -19.28
C HIS A 19 -18.77 -8.15 -18.00
N PRO A 20 -18.84 -8.92 -16.89
CA PRO A 20 -19.19 -8.33 -15.62
C PRO A 20 -18.17 -7.22 -15.34
N LEU A 21 -18.65 -5.99 -15.19
CA LEU A 21 -17.87 -4.91 -14.62
C LEU A 21 -17.45 -5.38 -13.23
N ALA A 22 -16.19 -5.77 -13.08
CA ALA A 22 -15.59 -5.87 -11.77
C ALA A 22 -15.74 -4.49 -11.13
N GLU A 23 -16.53 -4.41 -10.05
CA GLU A 23 -16.64 -3.21 -9.24
C GLU A 23 -15.22 -2.87 -8.80
N ALA A 24 -14.64 -1.82 -9.38
CA ALA A 24 -13.37 -1.29 -8.94
C ALA A 24 -13.60 -0.83 -7.50
N ILE A 25 -13.08 -1.59 -6.54
CA ILE A 25 -12.96 -1.11 -5.17
C ILE A 25 -12.12 0.16 -5.27
N ASP A 26 -12.74 1.29 -4.99
CA ASP A 26 -12.14 2.62 -5.10
C ASP A 26 -11.07 2.74 -4.00
N GLN A 27 -9.88 2.22 -4.30
CA GLN A 27 -8.71 2.35 -3.45
C GLN A 27 -8.36 3.84 -3.41
N PRO A 28 -8.24 4.45 -2.22
CA PRO A 28 -8.07 5.89 -2.11
C PRO A 28 -6.74 6.38 -2.74
N VAL A 29 -5.76 5.49 -2.85
CA VAL A 29 -4.45 5.71 -3.45
C VAL A 29 -4.02 4.42 -4.15
N ALA A 30 -3.45 4.50 -5.36
CA ALA A 30 -2.87 3.33 -6.02
C ALA A 30 -1.69 2.76 -5.21
N PRO A 31 -1.37 1.45 -5.32
CA PRO A 31 -0.14 0.91 -4.78
C PRO A 31 1.07 1.70 -5.25
N PHE A 32 2.05 1.89 -4.38
CA PHE A 32 3.26 2.63 -4.73
C PHE A 32 4.47 2.16 -3.94
N GLN A 33 5.63 2.48 -4.51
CA GLN A 33 6.92 2.41 -3.87
C GLN A 33 7.58 3.79 -3.98
N ALA A 34 8.00 4.36 -2.86
CA ALA A 34 8.61 5.67 -2.80
C ALA A 34 9.91 5.62 -1.98
N LEU A 35 10.99 6.17 -2.54
CA LEU A 35 12.26 6.34 -1.86
C LEU A 35 12.37 7.80 -1.38
N TYR A 36 12.68 7.98 -0.11
CA TYR A 36 12.82 9.28 0.53
C TYR A 36 14.24 9.48 1.00
N ASP A 37 14.84 10.63 0.67
CA ASP A 37 16.08 11.06 1.31
C ASP A 37 15.78 11.61 2.71
N LEU A 38 16.54 11.15 3.69
CA LEU A 38 16.39 11.57 5.08
C LEU A 38 17.51 12.54 5.45
N TYR A 39 17.12 13.67 6.02
CA TYR A 39 18.03 14.69 6.51
C TYR A 39 17.75 15.00 7.98
N GLY A 40 18.82 15.27 8.74
CA GLY A 40 18.73 15.73 10.13
C GLY A 40 19.77 16.81 10.38
N MET A 41 19.32 17.95 10.93
CA MET A 41 20.16 19.14 11.12
C MET A 41 20.88 19.58 9.82
N GLY A 42 20.25 19.38 8.66
CA GLY A 42 20.83 19.68 7.34
C GLY A 42 21.85 18.66 6.81
N LEU A 43 22.14 17.60 7.56
CA LEU A 43 23.05 16.54 7.14
C LEU A 43 22.26 15.35 6.57
N PRO A 44 22.74 14.71 5.49
CA PRO A 44 22.11 13.49 4.98
C PRO A 44 22.30 12.38 6.03
N LEU A 45 21.20 11.72 6.38
CA LEU A 45 21.20 10.62 7.34
C LEU A 45 21.06 9.26 6.67
N GLY A 46 20.45 9.21 5.49
CA GLY A 46 20.16 7.96 4.79
C GLY A 46 18.93 8.08 3.92
N GLU A 47 18.29 6.94 3.69
CA GLU A 47 17.12 6.82 2.84
C GLU A 47 16.02 6.05 3.59
N ALA A 48 14.77 6.25 3.19
CA ALA A 48 13.66 5.42 3.60
C ALA A 48 12.88 4.90 2.41
N LEU A 49 12.60 3.60 2.40
CA LEU A 49 11.73 2.99 1.42
C LEU A 49 10.32 2.83 2.01
N MET A 50 9.34 3.49 1.41
CA MET A 50 7.92 3.30 1.70
C MET A 50 7.27 2.45 0.61
N VAL A 51 6.52 1.45 1.02
CA VAL A 51 5.72 0.61 0.11
C VAL A 51 4.29 0.56 0.63
N LEU A 52 3.32 0.86 -0.24
CA LEU A 52 1.89 0.66 0.01
C LEU A 52 1.37 -0.40 -0.96
N ASP A 53 0.79 -1.46 -0.39
CA ASP A 53 0.18 -2.56 -1.14
C ASP A 53 -1.22 -2.89 -0.59
N TYR A 54 -2.03 -3.56 -1.42
CA TYR A 54 -3.34 -4.10 -1.04
C TYR A 54 -3.35 -5.62 -1.16
N PRO A 55 -2.94 -6.37 -0.12
CA PRO A 55 -2.82 -7.83 -0.18
C PRO A 55 -4.17 -8.54 -0.38
N GLU A 56 -5.27 -7.90 0.02
CA GLU A 56 -6.64 -8.37 -0.18
C GLU A 56 -7.53 -7.17 -0.57
N PRO A 57 -8.69 -7.42 -1.20
CA PRO A 57 -9.74 -6.42 -1.33
C PRO A 57 -9.99 -5.69 -0.01
N ASN A 58 -10.00 -4.36 -0.03
CA ASN A 58 -10.22 -3.53 1.16
C ASN A 58 -9.20 -3.71 2.29
N ARG A 59 -8.07 -4.41 2.11
CA ARG A 59 -6.99 -4.44 3.12
C ARG A 59 -5.77 -3.77 2.57
N TYR A 60 -5.13 -2.94 3.38
CA TYR A 60 -3.87 -2.31 3.03
C TYR A 60 -2.75 -2.78 3.95
N THR A 61 -1.55 -2.79 3.41
CA THR A 61 -0.30 -2.89 4.16
C THR A 61 0.60 -1.77 3.70
N MET A 62 1.12 -0.99 4.65
CA MET A 62 2.16 -0.01 4.41
C MET A 62 3.41 -0.42 5.17
N HIS A 63 4.55 -0.45 4.49
CA HIS A 63 5.85 -0.74 5.07
C HIS A 63 6.77 0.47 4.91
N PHE A 64 7.60 0.72 5.91
CA PHE A 64 8.61 1.77 5.90
C PHE A 64 9.93 1.18 6.44
N ASP A 65 10.98 1.17 5.63
CA ASP A 65 12.31 0.66 5.99
C ASP A 65 13.33 1.80 5.88
N VAL A 66 13.92 2.19 7.00
CA VAL A 66 14.94 3.24 7.09
C VAL A 66 16.32 2.60 7.03
N ARG A 67 17.14 3.11 6.11
CA ARG A 67 18.52 2.69 5.91
C ARG A 67 19.44 3.89 6.13
N PRO A 68 20.32 3.83 7.14
CA PRO A 68 21.27 4.90 7.37
C PRO A 68 22.28 4.91 6.23
N ASN A 69 22.79 6.10 5.89
CA ASN A 69 23.92 6.17 4.97
C ASN A 69 25.17 5.53 5.62
N PRO A 70 26.18 5.13 4.82
CA PRO A 70 27.35 4.43 5.35
C PRO A 70 28.11 5.20 6.44
N LEU A 71 28.17 6.53 6.36
CA LEU A 71 28.90 7.35 7.34
C LEU A 71 28.20 7.36 8.70
N VAL A 72 26.88 7.51 8.71
CA VAL A 72 26.05 7.43 9.92
C VAL A 72 26.08 6.01 10.48
N ALA A 73 26.04 4.99 9.61
CA ALA A 73 26.08 3.58 10.03
C ALA A 73 27.36 3.20 10.80
N LEU A 74 28.49 3.89 10.55
CA LEU A 74 29.74 3.70 11.31
C LEU A 74 29.67 4.22 12.74
N LEU A 75 28.87 5.27 12.97
CA LEU A 75 28.74 5.92 14.27
C LEU A 75 27.64 5.28 15.12
N ALA A 76 26.58 4.81 14.47
CA ALA A 76 25.48 4.11 15.10
C ALA A 76 24.72 3.25 14.09
N SER A 77 24.43 2.01 14.47
CA SER A 77 23.51 1.15 13.73
C SER A 77 22.08 1.63 13.98
N HIS A 78 21.65 2.61 13.20
CA HIS A 78 20.28 3.11 13.20
C HIS A 78 19.45 2.33 12.19
N ARG A 79 18.59 1.41 12.63
CA ARG A 79 17.65 0.72 11.74
C ARG A 79 16.24 0.94 12.28
N VAL A 80 15.34 1.42 11.44
CA VAL A 80 13.93 1.57 11.79
C VAL A 80 13.10 0.86 10.73
N GLN A 81 12.24 -0.04 11.18
CA GLN A 81 11.28 -0.73 10.35
C GLN A 81 9.89 -0.52 10.92
N GLU A 82 8.98 -0.07 10.08
CA GLU A 82 7.60 0.16 10.45
C GLU A 82 6.68 -0.60 9.52
N LYS A 83 5.57 -1.08 10.06
CA LYS A 83 4.52 -1.72 9.29
C LYS A 83 3.16 -1.32 9.84
N ALA A 84 2.38 -0.65 9.01
CA ALA A 84 0.98 -0.35 9.28
C ALA A 84 0.10 -1.30 8.44
N ARG A 85 -1.01 -1.72 9.01
CA ARG A 85 -2.01 -2.56 8.35
C ARG A 85 -3.39 -2.06 8.74
N GLY A 86 -4.35 -2.29 7.86
CA GLY A 86 -5.72 -1.95 8.16
C GLY A 86 -6.66 -2.31 7.03
N GLU A 87 -7.85 -1.74 7.13
CA GLU A 87 -8.93 -1.93 6.19
C GLU A 87 -9.28 -0.60 5.51
N ILE A 88 -9.87 -0.68 4.32
CA ILE A 88 -10.54 0.42 3.66
C ILE A 88 -12.03 0.14 3.74
N ARG A 89 -12.79 1.03 4.38
CA ARG A 89 -14.25 0.94 4.44
C ARG A 89 -14.85 2.26 4.00
N ASN A 90 -15.75 2.21 3.01
CA ASN A 90 -16.40 3.39 2.45
C ASN A 90 -15.39 4.46 1.99
N GLY A 91 -14.31 4.04 1.32
CA GLY A 91 -13.21 4.91 0.87
C GLY A 91 -12.32 5.48 1.99
N LYS A 92 -12.55 5.09 3.26
CA LYS A 92 -11.78 5.58 4.40
C LYS A 92 -10.81 4.53 4.91
N VAL A 93 -9.58 4.97 5.19
CA VAL A 93 -8.55 4.16 5.82
C VAL A 93 -8.90 3.94 7.29
N GLN A 94 -8.89 2.68 7.72
CA GLN A 94 -9.11 2.25 9.09
C GLN A 94 -7.93 1.38 9.55
N PRO A 95 -6.92 1.98 10.21
CA PRO A 95 -5.81 1.24 10.78
C PRO A 95 -6.31 0.21 11.78
N THR A 96 -5.70 -0.97 11.77
CA THR A 96 -5.94 -2.04 12.76
C THR A 96 -4.68 -2.33 13.57
N GLN A 97 -3.51 -2.21 12.94
CA GLN A 97 -2.24 -2.51 13.58
C GLN A 97 -1.13 -1.61 13.06
N TYR A 98 -0.25 -1.19 13.96
CA TYR A 98 1.05 -0.61 13.63
C TYR A 98 2.14 -1.30 14.44
N VAL A 99 3.23 -1.66 13.79
CA VAL A 99 4.42 -2.22 14.42
C VAL A 99 5.61 -1.37 14.06
N GLN A 100 6.43 -1.03 15.04
CA GLN A 100 7.73 -0.40 14.85
C GLN A 100 8.80 -1.25 15.53
N GLN A 101 9.90 -1.45 14.83
CA GLN A 101 11.13 -2.02 15.35
C GLN A 101 12.24 -1.02 15.06
N ALA A 102 12.86 -0.49 16.11
CA ALA A 102 13.93 0.48 16.00
C ALA A 102 15.14 0.02 16.80
N ASP A 103 16.30 0.03 16.16
CA ASP A 103 17.60 -0.02 16.83
C ASP A 103 18.26 1.33 16.66
N THR A 104 18.63 1.99 17.76
CA THR A 104 19.27 3.29 17.73
C THR A 104 20.63 3.33 18.40
N GLY A 105 21.50 2.37 18.09
CA GLY A 105 22.92 2.38 18.50
C GLY A 105 23.15 2.26 20.00
N GLY A 106 22.14 1.86 20.76
CA GLY A 106 22.21 1.77 22.22
C GLY A 106 20.91 1.38 22.90
N LYS A 107 19.79 1.39 22.16
CA LYS A 107 18.49 0.89 22.62
C LYS A 107 17.76 0.25 21.47
N THR A 108 17.18 -0.92 21.73
CA THR A 108 16.16 -1.52 20.87
C THR A 108 14.79 -1.12 21.40
N ARG A 109 13.92 -0.66 20.51
CA ARG A 109 12.53 -0.34 20.81
C ARG A 109 11.63 -1.12 19.88
N ASN A 110 10.71 -1.88 20.48
CA ASN A 110 9.61 -2.48 19.77
C ASN A 110 8.34 -1.76 20.22
N VAL A 111 7.47 -1.42 19.27
CA VAL A 111 6.15 -0.88 19.56
C VAL A 111 5.13 -1.66 18.77
N LEU A 112 4.06 -2.04 19.42
CA LEU A 112 2.85 -2.56 18.80
C LEU A 112 1.68 -1.68 19.22
N LEU A 113 1.06 -1.02 18.24
CA LEU A 113 -0.21 -0.34 18.42
C LEU A 113 -1.33 -1.19 17.82
N ARG A 114 -2.40 -1.37 18.59
CA ARG A 114 -3.66 -1.96 18.13
C ARG A 114 -4.74 -0.90 18.17
N PHE A 115 -5.49 -0.78 17.09
CA PHE A 115 -6.52 0.23 16.94
C PHE A 115 -7.90 -0.43 17.07
N ASP A 116 -8.65 -0.03 18.09
CA ASP A 116 -10.05 -0.37 18.27
C ASP A 116 -10.91 0.79 17.76
N GLN A 117 -11.38 0.67 16.52
CA GLN A 117 -12.17 1.71 15.86
C GLN A 117 -13.55 1.90 16.52
N PRO A 118 -14.33 0.84 16.83
CA PRO A 118 -15.59 1.00 17.56
C PRO A 118 -15.43 1.71 18.91
N ALA A 119 -14.38 1.40 19.66
CA ALA A 119 -14.14 2.01 20.96
C ALA A 119 -13.34 3.33 20.90
N GLN A 120 -12.92 3.76 19.70
CA GLN A 120 -12.04 4.93 19.49
C GLN A 120 -10.80 4.90 20.38
N ARG A 121 -10.19 3.71 20.52
CA ARG A 121 -9.07 3.47 21.43
C ARG A 121 -7.85 2.95 20.68
N VAL A 122 -6.68 3.30 21.20
CA VAL A 122 -5.40 2.72 20.77
C VAL A 122 -4.74 2.07 21.97
N GLU A 123 -4.32 0.82 21.81
CA GLU A 123 -3.56 0.08 22.82
C GLU A 123 -2.10 0.00 22.39
N ALA A 124 -1.21 0.47 23.26
CA ALA A 124 0.23 0.45 23.03
C ALA A 124 0.90 -0.65 23.86
N HIS A 125 1.75 -1.43 23.22
CA HIS A 125 2.56 -2.48 23.81
C HIS A 125 4.01 -2.27 23.39
N ASN A 126 4.97 -2.51 24.29
CA ASN A 126 6.40 -2.38 24.04
C ASN A 126 7.14 -3.66 24.45
#